data_AF-A0A924YUP8-F1
#
_entry.id   AF-A0A924YUP8-F1
#
_cell.length_a   1.000
_cell.length_b   1.000
_cell.length_c   1.000
_cell.angle_alpha   90.00
_cell.angle_beta   90.00
_cell.angle_gamma   90.00
#
_symmetry.space_group_name_H-M   'P 1'
#
loop_
_entity.id
_entity.type
_entity.pdbx_description
1 polymer ?
#
loop_
_entity_poly.entity_id
_entity_poly.type
_entity_poly.pdbx_seq_one_letter_code
_entity_poly.pdbx_strand_id
1 'polypeptide(L)'
;MKRFSLKHGLSLLTVACLLALAPAFAQDRAKTEVKSTNKANSDLVKEQGQSEKGQAHSEQVAIPECLKKLNLTSQQQDQVKEIVQNYDASLGMVWKQYSGAYMKTISLETGLMAAIEDNLTESQRQQVRRQRHMTAQQEKAQAASNPKSDQAPVKPNADTRKATQTAEKSTDATAKPAQAVEEGLAAAGITLTDEQEAAAEKVQDKYRSQLRSMNRNIGRLHMRLVSLEADKLVEIEKVLTKEQLTQLRMNRQNAPEAQNVA
;
A
#
# COMPACT_ATOMS: atom_id res chain seq x y z
N MET A 1 -44.29 -1.88 -14.29
CA MET A 1 -43.19 -1.14 -13.63
C MET A 1 -42.30 -2.13 -12.89
N LYS A 2 -41.20 -2.56 -13.52
CA LYS A 2 -40.21 -3.44 -12.89
C LYS A 2 -39.21 -2.54 -12.17
N ARG A 3 -39.23 -2.51 -10.84
CA ARG A 3 -38.17 -1.87 -10.04
C ARG A 3 -36.88 -2.64 -10.32
N PHE A 4 -35.95 -2.04 -11.04
CA PHE A 4 -34.60 -2.57 -11.21
C PHE A 4 -33.96 -2.66 -9.82
N SER A 5 -33.76 -3.89 -9.36
CA SER A 5 -33.15 -4.14 -8.06
C SER A 5 -31.64 -4.04 -8.26
N LEU A 6 -31.05 -2.94 -7.77
CA LEU A 6 -29.60 -2.69 -7.66
C LEU A 6 -28.91 -3.66 -6.66
N LYS A 7 -29.27 -4.96 -6.71
CA LYS A 7 -28.72 -6.03 -5.86
C LYS A 7 -27.43 -6.64 -6.42
N HIS A 8 -26.93 -6.14 -7.54
CA HIS A 8 -25.60 -6.52 -8.00
C HIS A 8 -24.58 -5.59 -7.37
N GLY A 9 -24.25 -5.94 -6.13
CA GLY A 9 -23.28 -5.27 -5.28
C GLY A 9 -22.07 -4.81 -6.06
N LEU A 10 -22.06 -3.53 -6.39
CA LEU A 10 -20.85 -2.81 -6.67
C LEU A 10 -19.97 -2.99 -5.43
N SER A 11 -18.82 -3.62 -5.63
CA SER A 11 -17.71 -3.60 -4.68
C SER A 11 -17.14 -2.17 -4.62
N LEU A 12 -17.95 -1.21 -4.17
CA LEU A 12 -17.56 0.11 -3.66
C LEU A 12 -16.60 -0.03 -2.45
N LEU A 13 -16.60 -1.21 -1.84
CA LEU A 13 -15.61 -1.66 -0.84
C LEU A 13 -14.16 -1.55 -1.36
N THR A 14 -13.92 -1.68 -2.67
CA THR A 14 -12.56 -1.65 -3.24
C THR A 14 -11.98 -0.24 -3.27
N VAL A 15 -12.80 0.80 -3.44
CA VAL A 15 -12.35 2.19 -3.52
C VAL A 15 -12.09 2.78 -2.11
N ALA A 16 -12.92 2.41 -1.12
CA ALA A 16 -12.74 2.86 0.26
C ALA A 16 -11.56 2.20 0.99
N CYS A 17 -11.25 0.92 0.72
CA CYS A 17 -10.09 0.25 1.35
C CYS A 17 -8.73 0.73 0.82
N LEU A 18 -8.63 1.30 -0.38
CA LEU A 18 -7.36 1.77 -0.96
C LEU A 18 -7.01 3.22 -0.58
N LEU A 19 -8.00 4.05 -0.20
CA LEU A 19 -7.75 5.42 0.27
C LEU A 19 -7.13 5.47 1.68
N ALA A 20 -7.39 4.48 2.53
CA ALA A 20 -6.82 4.40 3.89
C ALA A 20 -5.32 4.02 3.93
N LEU A 21 -4.73 3.53 2.83
CA LEU A 21 -3.32 3.13 2.74
C LEU A 21 -2.42 4.19 2.08
N ALA A 22 -2.98 5.28 1.58
CA ALA A 22 -2.23 6.35 0.91
C ALA A 22 -1.32 7.22 1.83
N PRO A 23 -1.62 7.49 3.12
CA PRO A 23 -0.80 8.43 3.89
C PRO A 23 0.60 7.90 4.25
N ALA A 24 0.83 6.59 4.20
CA ALA A 24 2.14 6.01 4.52
C ALA A 24 3.22 6.26 3.45
N PHE A 25 2.86 6.54 2.19
CA PHE A 25 3.82 6.71 1.09
C PHE A 25 4.05 8.17 0.67
N ALA A 26 3.27 9.13 1.18
CA ALA A 26 3.48 10.55 0.90
C ALA A 26 4.57 11.19 1.79
N GLN A 27 4.90 10.58 2.94
CA GLN A 27 5.80 11.18 3.92
C GLN A 27 7.30 11.00 3.61
N ASP A 28 7.66 10.08 2.71
CA ASP A 28 9.07 9.76 2.39
C ASP A 28 9.64 10.58 1.21
N ARG A 29 8.88 11.52 0.64
CA ARG A 29 9.34 12.39 -0.46
C ARG A 29 9.61 13.85 -0.07
N ALA A 30 9.32 14.26 1.16
CA ALA A 30 9.41 15.66 1.57
C ALA A 30 10.81 16.11 2.06
N LYS A 31 11.86 15.28 1.96
CA LYS A 31 13.21 15.62 2.47
C LYS A 31 14.33 15.76 1.44
N THR A 32 14.03 15.72 0.14
CA THR A 32 15.00 16.07 -0.90
C THR A 32 14.46 17.22 -1.75
N GLU A 33 14.40 18.40 -1.15
CA GLU A 33 14.12 19.64 -1.88
C GLU A 33 15.46 20.21 -2.41
N VAL A 34 15.86 19.77 -3.60
CA VAL A 34 16.87 20.48 -4.40
C VAL A 34 16.14 21.59 -5.14
N LYS A 35 16.46 22.83 -4.75
CA LYS A 35 16.00 24.07 -5.38
C LYS A 35 16.44 24.11 -6.84
N SER A 36 15.52 23.89 -7.77
CA SER A 36 15.73 24.12 -9.20
C SER A 36 14.74 25.17 -9.72
N THR A 37 15.27 26.36 -10.00
CA THR A 37 14.60 27.43 -10.72
C THR A 37 14.75 27.20 -12.23
N ASN A 38 13.65 27.04 -12.97
CA ASN A 38 13.22 27.96 -14.05
C ASN A 38 12.29 27.34 -15.11
N LYS A 39 11.20 28.09 -15.38
CA LYS A 39 10.73 28.63 -16.67
C LYS A 39 10.36 27.67 -17.83
N ALA A 40 9.05 27.49 -17.97
CA ALA A 40 8.20 27.56 -19.18
C ALA A 40 8.60 26.87 -20.52
N ASN A 41 7.79 25.84 -20.83
CA ASN A 41 7.17 25.44 -22.11
C ASN A 41 7.96 24.86 -23.30
N SER A 42 7.35 23.77 -23.80
CA SER A 42 7.35 23.20 -25.16
C SER A 42 8.63 22.50 -25.64
N ASP A 43 8.67 21.17 -25.54
CA ASP A 43 8.42 20.32 -26.71
C ASP A 43 8.45 18.84 -26.36
N LEU A 44 7.48 18.15 -26.95
CA LEU A 44 7.22 16.74 -26.86
C LEU A 44 8.25 15.98 -27.73
N VAL A 45 8.71 14.83 -27.24
CA VAL A 45 9.40 13.75 -27.97
C VAL A 45 10.90 13.93 -28.22
N LYS A 46 11.71 13.48 -27.24
CA LYS A 46 12.87 12.55 -27.37
C LYS A 46 13.70 12.60 -26.08
N GLU A 47 13.41 11.72 -25.12
CA GLU A 47 14.36 11.48 -24.03
C GLU A 47 14.16 10.09 -23.40
N GLN A 48 14.66 9.07 -24.10
CA GLN A 48 15.14 7.83 -23.50
C GLN A 48 16.57 7.66 -23.98
N GLY A 49 17.53 8.19 -23.23
CA GLY A 49 18.92 8.12 -23.63
C GLY A 49 19.88 9.03 -22.89
N GLN A 50 19.72 9.24 -21.58
CA GLN A 50 20.83 9.71 -20.75
C GLN A 50 21.08 8.71 -19.63
N SER A 51 22.07 7.87 -19.92
CA SER A 51 22.78 7.04 -18.96
C SER A 51 23.45 7.97 -17.95
N GLU A 52 22.86 8.05 -16.76
CA GLU A 52 23.57 8.50 -15.56
C GLU A 52 24.76 7.56 -15.34
N LYS A 53 25.93 7.97 -15.84
CA LYS A 53 27.23 7.45 -15.39
C LYS A 53 27.50 8.02 -13.99
N GLY A 54 26.67 7.63 -13.04
CA GLY A 54 26.93 7.82 -11.62
C GLY A 54 28.06 6.87 -11.24
N GLN A 55 29.15 7.44 -10.76
CA GLN A 55 30.27 6.75 -10.13
C GLN A 55 29.70 5.82 -9.05
N ALA A 56 29.55 4.54 -9.37
CA ALA A 56 29.04 3.53 -8.46
C ALA A 56 30.05 3.37 -7.34
N HIS A 57 29.89 4.15 -6.27
CA HIS A 57 30.43 3.79 -4.98
C HIS A 57 29.97 2.37 -4.73
N SER A 58 30.94 1.45 -4.69
CA SER A 58 30.71 0.07 -4.29
C SER A 58 30.30 0.12 -2.82
N GLU A 59 29.03 0.44 -2.56
CA GLU A 59 28.43 0.33 -1.25
C GLU A 59 28.54 -1.14 -0.88
N GLN A 60 29.43 -1.42 0.09
CA GLN A 60 29.60 -2.75 0.62
C GLN A 60 28.27 -3.19 1.20
N VAL A 61 27.64 -4.17 0.54
CA VAL A 61 26.36 -4.74 0.99
C VAL A 61 26.53 -5.28 2.41
N ALA A 62 25.76 -4.74 3.35
CA ALA A 62 25.81 -5.15 4.73
C ALA A 62 25.18 -6.55 4.89
N ILE A 63 25.80 -7.41 5.70
CA ILE A 63 25.22 -8.70 6.06
C ILE A 63 23.93 -8.47 6.86
N PRO A 64 22.82 -9.16 6.57
CA PRO A 64 21.59 -9.06 7.35
C PRO A 64 21.81 -9.24 8.86
N GLU A 65 21.17 -8.40 9.69
CA GLU A 65 21.33 -8.41 11.15
C GLU A 65 21.09 -9.79 11.79
N CYS A 66 20.17 -10.58 11.24
CA CYS A 66 19.88 -11.92 11.73
C CYS A 66 21.04 -12.91 11.55
N LEU A 67 21.92 -12.66 10.58
CA LEU A 67 23.09 -13.48 10.28
C LEU A 67 24.35 -12.99 10.98
N LYS A 68 24.44 -11.71 11.37
CA LYS A 68 25.59 -11.15 12.10
C LYS A 68 25.85 -11.85 13.45
N LYS A 69 24.80 -12.40 14.06
CA LYS A 69 24.88 -13.16 15.32
C LYS A 69 25.44 -14.58 15.14
N LEU A 70 25.54 -15.05 13.90
CA LEU A 70 26.14 -16.33 13.57
C LEU A 70 27.65 -16.12 13.40
N ASN A 71 28.46 -17.05 13.91
CA ASN A 71 29.90 -17.07 13.70
C ASN A 71 30.21 -17.52 12.26
N LEU A 72 29.93 -16.66 11.26
CA LEU A 72 30.18 -16.93 9.85
C LEU A 72 31.66 -16.80 9.51
N THR A 73 32.19 -17.75 8.74
CA THR A 73 33.56 -17.64 8.20
C THR A 73 33.64 -16.50 7.16
N SER A 74 34.83 -15.96 6.91
CA SER A 74 35.01 -14.90 5.90
C SER A 74 34.45 -15.32 4.53
N GLN A 75 34.70 -16.57 4.12
CA GLN A 75 34.18 -17.11 2.86
C GLN A 75 32.65 -17.15 2.83
N GLN A 76 32.00 -17.58 3.91
CA GLN A 76 30.53 -17.57 4.00
C GLN A 76 29.98 -16.14 3.95
N GLN A 77 30.65 -15.19 4.61
CA GLN A 77 30.24 -13.79 4.60
C GLN A 77 30.29 -13.20 3.18
N ASP A 78 31.35 -13.49 2.42
CA ASP A 78 31.50 -13.01 1.05
C ASP A 78 30.45 -13.63 0.12
N GLN A 79 30.20 -14.94 0.24
CA GLN A 79 29.14 -15.62 -0.51
C GLN A 79 27.74 -15.07 -0.18
N VAL A 80 27.44 -14.84 1.10
CA VAL A 80 26.16 -14.25 1.51
C VAL A 80 26.00 -12.84 0.95
N LYS A 81 27.06 -12.01 0.98
CA LYS A 81 27.02 -10.66 0.40
C LYS A 81 26.74 -10.71 -1.10
N GLU A 82 27.40 -11.62 -1.82
CA GLU A 82 27.17 -11.81 -3.26
C GLU A 82 25.72 -12.23 -3.56
N ILE A 83 25.19 -13.21 -2.82
CA ILE A 83 23.79 -13.64 -2.96
C ILE A 83 22.84 -12.45 -2.69
N VAL A 84 23.05 -11.73 -1.59
CA VAL A 84 22.20 -10.58 -1.22
C VAL A 84 22.24 -9.52 -2.32
N GLN A 85 23.43 -9.17 -2.83
CA GLN A 85 23.58 -8.18 -3.89
C GLN A 85 22.84 -8.58 -5.18
N ASN A 86 22.94 -9.85 -5.59
CA ASN A 86 22.30 -10.37 -6.80
C ASN A 86 20.76 -10.32 -6.70
N TYR A 87 20.20 -10.70 -5.54
CA TYR A 87 18.76 -10.66 -5.33
C TYR A 87 18.23 -9.25 -5.09
N ASP A 88 18.97 -8.38 -4.40
CA ASP A 88 18.54 -7.00 -4.12
C ASP A 88 18.37 -6.19 -5.41
N ALA A 89 19.24 -6.39 -6.41
CA ALA A 89 19.08 -5.81 -7.73
C ALA A 89 17.76 -6.25 -8.40
N SER A 90 17.46 -7.55 -8.34
CA SER A 90 16.22 -8.12 -8.90
C SER A 90 14.97 -7.67 -8.15
N LEU A 91 15.01 -7.67 -6.82
CA LEU A 91 13.96 -7.19 -5.93
C LEU A 91 13.66 -5.72 -6.18
N GLY A 92 14.69 -4.87 -6.26
CA GLY A 92 14.54 -3.45 -6.57
C GLY A 92 13.87 -3.22 -7.92
N MET A 93 14.23 -4.03 -8.93
CA MET A 93 13.63 -3.95 -10.27
C MET A 93 12.15 -4.35 -10.26
N VAL A 94 11.79 -5.47 -9.60
CA VAL A 94 10.40 -5.93 -9.49
C VAL A 94 9.58 -4.97 -8.61
N TRP A 95 10.17 -4.42 -7.55
CA TRP A 95 9.54 -3.42 -6.68
C TRP A 95 9.19 -2.14 -7.45
N LYS A 96 10.10 -1.67 -8.31
CA LYS A 96 9.83 -0.55 -9.23
C LYS A 96 8.68 -0.86 -10.20
N GLN A 97 8.60 -2.07 -10.72
CA GLN A 97 7.48 -2.49 -11.57
C GLN A 97 6.17 -2.58 -10.79
N TYR A 98 6.20 -3.13 -9.57
CA TYR A 98 5.06 -3.26 -8.68
C TYR A 98 4.48 -1.89 -8.31
N SER A 99 5.32 -0.98 -7.81
CA SER A 99 4.93 0.40 -7.48
C SER A 99 4.41 1.16 -8.70
N GLY A 100 5.06 1.01 -9.86
CA GLY A 100 4.59 1.60 -11.11
C GLY A 100 3.22 1.08 -11.54
N ALA A 101 2.96 -0.23 -11.42
CA ALA A 101 1.66 -0.81 -11.70
C ALA A 101 0.59 -0.34 -10.71
N TYR A 102 0.94 -0.26 -9.43
CA TYR A 102 0.06 0.23 -8.37
C TYR A 102 -0.35 1.69 -8.59
N MET A 103 0.61 2.58 -8.86
CA MET A 103 0.32 3.99 -9.15
C MET A 103 -0.54 4.17 -10.40
N LYS A 104 -0.31 3.36 -11.45
CA LYS A 104 -1.17 3.36 -12.63
C LYS A 104 -2.61 2.93 -12.30
N THR A 105 -2.81 2.01 -11.37
CA THR A 105 -4.17 1.61 -10.93
C THR A 105 -4.86 2.77 -10.25
N ILE A 106 -4.19 3.47 -9.34
CA ILE A 106 -4.71 4.68 -8.69
C ILE A 106 -5.09 5.74 -9.73
N SER A 107 -4.19 6.00 -10.70
CA SER A 107 -4.47 6.95 -11.79
C SER A 107 -5.69 6.54 -12.61
N LEU A 108 -5.84 5.24 -12.90
CA LEU A 108 -6.98 4.72 -13.65
C LEU A 108 -8.30 4.86 -12.88
N GLU A 109 -8.30 4.57 -11.58
CA GLU A 109 -9.46 4.77 -10.70
C GLU A 109 -9.85 6.25 -10.61
N THR A 110 -8.86 7.13 -10.49
CA THR A 110 -9.08 8.59 -10.49
C THR A 110 -9.68 9.05 -11.83
N GLY A 111 -9.18 8.50 -12.95
CA GLY A 111 -9.72 8.77 -14.28
C GLY A 111 -11.15 8.25 -14.46
N LEU A 112 -11.51 7.11 -13.87
CA LEU A 112 -12.89 6.59 -13.85
C LEU A 112 -13.81 7.57 -13.12
N MET A 113 -13.43 8.03 -11.93
CA MET A 113 -14.23 8.98 -11.16
C MET A 113 -14.44 10.30 -11.90
N ALA A 114 -13.38 10.83 -12.54
CA ALA A 114 -13.48 12.03 -13.36
C ALA A 114 -14.42 11.84 -14.56
N ALA A 115 -14.29 10.71 -15.28
CA ALA A 115 -15.16 10.40 -16.42
C ALA A 115 -16.64 10.23 -16.02
N ILE A 116 -16.92 9.71 -14.82
CA ILE A 116 -18.29 9.66 -14.28
C ILE A 116 -18.78 11.09 -13.98
N GLU A 117 -17.96 11.93 -13.33
CA GLU A 117 -18.31 13.32 -13.05
C GLU A 117 -18.58 14.15 -14.31
N ASP A 118 -17.91 13.87 -15.42
CA ASP A 118 -18.14 14.57 -16.69
C ASP A 118 -19.55 14.36 -17.25
N ASN A 119 -20.22 13.27 -16.87
CA ASN A 119 -21.61 12.98 -17.23
C ASN A 119 -22.64 13.63 -16.28
N LEU A 120 -22.18 14.25 -15.19
CA LEU A 120 -23.06 14.94 -14.24
C LEU A 120 -23.30 16.39 -14.65
N THR A 121 -24.46 16.92 -14.27
CA THR A 121 -24.73 18.37 -14.37
C THR A 121 -23.82 19.14 -13.42
N GLU A 122 -23.61 20.43 -13.68
CA GLU A 122 -22.74 21.26 -12.84
C GLU A 122 -23.21 21.32 -11.38
N SER A 123 -24.52 21.37 -11.14
CA SER A 123 -25.08 21.33 -9.78
C SER A 123 -24.74 20.01 -9.06
N GLN A 124 -24.93 18.87 -9.74
CA GLN A 124 -24.58 17.55 -9.19
C GLN A 124 -23.07 17.43 -8.93
N ARG A 125 -22.21 17.90 -9.85
CA ARG A 125 -20.75 17.92 -9.65
C ARG A 125 -20.36 18.72 -8.41
N GLN A 126 -20.94 19.91 -8.22
CA GLN A 126 -20.67 20.73 -7.03
C GLN A 126 -21.10 20.04 -5.75
N GLN A 127 -22.25 19.33 -5.75
CA GLN A 127 -22.68 18.54 -4.60
C GLN A 127 -21.68 17.42 -4.28
N VAL A 128 -21.24 16.64 -5.28
CA VAL A 128 -20.22 15.59 -5.10
C VAL A 128 -18.92 16.16 -4.53
N ARG A 129 -18.45 17.29 -5.06
CA ARG A 129 -17.22 17.94 -4.58
C ARG A 129 -17.35 18.41 -3.13
N ARG A 130 -18.49 19.02 -2.77
CA ARG A 130 -18.78 19.41 -1.37
C ARG A 130 -18.77 18.19 -0.45
N GLN A 131 -19.41 17.09 -0.86
CA GLN A 131 -19.43 15.85 -0.09
C GLN A 131 -18.02 15.31 0.15
N ARG A 132 -17.19 15.21 -0.90
CA ARG A 132 -15.80 14.76 -0.77
C ARG A 132 -14.98 15.64 0.16
N HIS A 133 -15.17 16.95 0.09
CA HIS A 133 -14.49 17.87 1.00
C HIS A 133 -14.90 17.66 2.46
N MET A 134 -16.19 17.46 2.72
CA MET A 134 -16.70 17.14 4.07
C MET A 134 -16.13 15.83 4.58
N THR A 135 -16.11 14.77 3.78
CA THR A 135 -15.53 13.47 4.15
C THR A 135 -14.03 13.58 4.45
N ALA A 136 -13.26 14.27 3.60
CA ALA A 136 -11.83 14.48 3.83
C ALA A 136 -11.55 15.24 5.14
N GLN A 137 -12.41 16.21 5.49
CA GLN A 137 -12.30 16.91 6.78
C GLN A 137 -12.64 16.01 7.96
N GLN A 138 -13.65 15.15 7.84
CA GLN A 138 -14.01 14.18 8.88
C GLN A 138 -12.90 13.16 9.11
N GLU A 139 -12.32 12.60 8.04
CA GLU A 139 -11.18 11.68 8.13
C GLU A 139 -9.97 12.35 8.79
N LYS A 140 -9.68 13.60 8.44
CA LYS A 140 -8.60 14.37 9.06
C LYS A 140 -8.88 14.62 10.55
N ALA A 141 -10.11 14.94 10.92
CA ALA A 141 -10.51 15.13 12.31
C ALA A 141 -10.40 13.81 13.10
N GLN A 142 -10.79 12.68 12.50
CA GLN A 142 -10.69 11.35 13.12
C GLN A 142 -9.23 10.91 13.30
N ALA A 143 -8.37 11.19 12.32
CA ALA A 143 -6.93 10.94 12.43
C ALA A 143 -6.29 11.82 13.53
N ALA A 144 -6.78 13.05 13.72
CA ALA A 144 -6.32 13.94 14.79
C ALA A 144 -6.88 13.56 16.17
N SER A 145 -8.10 13.01 16.24
CA SER A 145 -8.75 12.59 17.49
C SER A 145 -8.30 11.22 18.01
N ASN A 146 -7.46 10.52 17.25
CA ASN A 146 -6.56 9.50 17.77
C ASN A 146 -5.18 10.14 17.98
N PRO A 147 -5.02 11.08 18.94
CA PRO A 147 -3.68 11.47 19.33
C PRO A 147 -3.04 10.19 19.82
N LYS A 148 -1.98 9.82 19.13
CA LYS A 148 -1.02 8.80 19.49
C LYS A 148 -1.00 8.72 21.01
N SER A 149 -1.39 7.56 21.55
CA SER A 149 -1.22 7.25 22.96
C SER A 149 0.26 7.38 23.23
N ASP A 150 0.69 8.58 23.63
CA ASP A 150 1.95 8.84 24.33
C ASP A 150 1.79 8.16 25.69
N GLN A 151 1.72 6.83 25.67
CA GLN A 151 2.03 6.02 26.83
C GLN A 151 3.49 6.31 27.12
N ALA A 152 3.70 7.28 28.02
CA ALA A 152 4.89 7.34 28.82
C ALA A 152 5.23 5.91 29.27
N PRO A 153 6.50 5.48 29.20
CA PRO A 153 6.89 4.12 29.54
C PRO A 153 6.50 3.83 30.99
N VAL A 154 5.36 3.16 31.19
CA VAL A 154 4.98 2.63 32.49
C VAL A 154 5.98 1.52 32.75
N LYS A 155 6.90 1.81 33.68
CA LYS A 155 7.85 0.81 34.21
C LYS A 155 7.05 -0.45 34.58
N PRO A 156 7.44 -1.63 34.09
CA PRO A 156 6.78 -2.86 34.47
C PRO A 156 7.01 -3.09 35.97
N ASN A 157 5.97 -2.88 36.77
CA ASN A 157 5.98 -3.27 38.17
C ASN A 157 5.68 -4.77 38.22
N ALA A 158 6.69 -5.55 38.57
CA ALA A 158 6.63 -7.00 38.67
C ALA A 158 5.93 -7.39 39.97
N ASP A 159 4.60 -7.29 40.01
CA ASP A 159 3.76 -8.06 40.95
C ASP A 159 2.31 -7.73 40.68
N THR A 160 1.58 -8.64 40.03
CA THR A 160 0.18 -9.03 40.34
C THR A 160 -0.24 -10.11 39.34
N ARG A 161 -0.07 -11.37 39.74
CA ARG A 161 -0.81 -12.51 39.19
C ARG A 161 -2.12 -12.66 39.96
N LYS A 162 -3.28 -12.35 39.35
CA LYS A 162 -4.53 -13.14 39.46
C LYS A 162 -5.74 -12.42 38.85
N ALA A 163 -6.47 -13.19 38.03
CA ALA A 163 -7.92 -13.11 37.75
C ALA A 163 -8.42 -11.78 37.13
N THR A 164 -9.12 -11.73 36.00
CA THR A 164 -10.28 -12.53 35.61
C THR A 164 -10.49 -12.29 34.11
N GLN A 165 -10.54 -13.36 33.31
CA GLN A 165 -11.03 -13.29 31.93
C GLN A 165 -12.55 -13.25 31.95
N THR A 166 -13.13 -12.07 31.82
CA THR A 166 -14.51 -11.91 31.35
C THR A 166 -14.41 -11.49 29.89
N ALA A 167 -14.63 -12.45 29.00
CA ALA A 167 -14.65 -12.24 27.56
C ALA A 167 -15.91 -11.43 27.18
N GLU A 168 -15.80 -10.10 27.22
CA GLU A 168 -16.76 -9.25 26.50
C GLU A 168 -16.35 -9.17 25.03
N LYS A 169 -17.07 -10.00 24.28
CA LYS A 169 -17.17 -10.03 22.82
C LYS A 169 -17.68 -8.67 22.32
N SER A 170 -16.78 -7.71 22.15
CA SER A 170 -17.02 -6.52 21.33
C SER A 170 -16.91 -6.90 19.86
N THR A 171 -18.00 -7.48 19.34
CA THR A 171 -18.28 -7.59 17.92
C THR A 171 -19.27 -6.49 17.56
N ASP A 172 -18.80 -5.27 17.27
CA ASP A 172 -19.54 -4.35 16.39
C ASP A 172 -18.76 -3.04 16.18
N ALA A 173 -17.96 -3.00 15.12
CA ALA A 173 -17.67 -1.79 14.34
C ALA A 173 -16.92 -2.15 13.05
N THR A 174 -17.32 -3.22 12.36
CA THR A 174 -16.96 -3.40 10.95
C THR A 174 -18.19 -3.06 10.12
N ALA A 175 -18.68 -1.82 10.27
CA ALA A 175 -19.69 -1.29 9.40
C ALA A 175 -19.13 -1.32 7.98
N LYS A 176 -19.77 -2.13 7.13
CA LYS A 176 -19.37 -2.41 5.77
C LYS A 176 -19.27 -1.06 4.99
N PRO A 177 -18.08 -0.60 4.57
CA PRO A 177 -17.91 0.73 3.99
C PRO A 177 -18.70 0.97 2.69
N ALA A 178 -19.18 -0.09 2.04
CA ALA A 178 -20.03 0.03 0.86
C ALA A 178 -21.42 0.64 1.17
N GLN A 179 -21.91 0.52 2.41
CA GLN A 179 -23.25 0.99 2.77
C GLN A 179 -23.29 2.51 3.03
N ALA A 180 -22.19 3.08 3.57
CA ALA A 180 -22.07 4.50 3.87
C ALA A 180 -22.07 5.40 2.62
N VAL A 181 -21.63 4.89 1.45
CA VAL A 181 -21.58 5.68 0.20
C VAL A 181 -22.94 5.73 -0.49
N GLU A 182 -23.70 4.64 -0.50
CA GLU A 182 -25.09 4.67 -1.01
C GLU A 182 -25.98 5.53 -0.13
N GLU A 183 -25.82 5.47 1.20
CA GLU A 183 -26.51 6.38 2.13
C GLU A 183 -26.11 7.85 1.89
N GLY A 184 -24.83 8.12 1.58
CA GLY A 184 -24.36 9.48 1.28
C GLY A 184 -24.95 10.07 -0.01
N LEU A 185 -25.10 9.27 -1.08
CA LEU A 185 -25.71 9.72 -2.33
C LEU A 185 -27.23 9.90 -2.20
N ALA A 186 -27.89 8.99 -1.49
CA ALA A 186 -29.31 9.12 -1.15
C ALA A 186 -29.55 10.34 -0.24
N ALA A 187 -28.66 10.60 0.73
CA ALA A 187 -28.71 11.77 1.58
C ALA A 187 -28.44 13.09 0.82
N ALA A 188 -27.62 13.05 -0.23
CA ALA A 188 -27.35 14.20 -1.09
C ALA A 188 -28.51 14.52 -2.05
N GLY A 189 -29.50 13.63 -2.20
CA GLY A 189 -30.66 13.83 -3.06
C GLY A 189 -30.33 13.88 -4.56
N ILE A 190 -29.18 13.34 -4.98
CA ILE A 190 -28.78 13.32 -6.39
C ILE A 190 -29.55 12.20 -7.08
N THR A 191 -30.54 12.57 -7.89
CA THR A 191 -31.18 11.66 -8.84
C THR A 191 -30.44 11.75 -10.17
N LEU A 192 -30.02 10.60 -10.70
CA LEU A 192 -29.43 10.49 -12.03
C LEU A 192 -30.56 10.32 -13.06
N THR A 193 -30.38 10.85 -14.26
CA THR A 193 -31.28 10.53 -15.38
C THR A 193 -30.91 9.17 -15.98
N ASP A 194 -31.86 8.50 -16.63
CA ASP A 194 -31.62 7.21 -17.30
C ASP A 194 -30.43 7.28 -18.29
N GLU A 195 -30.25 8.42 -18.97
CA GLU A 195 -29.12 8.66 -19.87
C GLU A 195 -27.79 8.76 -19.12
N GLN A 196 -27.75 9.46 -17.99
CA GLN A 196 -26.56 9.55 -17.14
C GLN A 196 -26.18 8.20 -16.55
N GLU A 197 -27.16 7.40 -16.13
CA GLU A 197 -26.93 6.04 -15.63
C GLU A 197 -26.34 5.15 -16.72
N ALA A 198 -26.93 5.14 -17.91
CA ALA A 198 -26.42 4.37 -19.05
C ALA A 198 -25.01 4.80 -19.48
N ALA A 199 -24.72 6.11 -19.45
CA ALA A 199 -23.39 6.64 -19.76
C ALA A 199 -22.37 6.23 -18.69
N ALA A 200 -22.73 6.32 -17.41
CA ALA A 200 -21.88 5.90 -16.30
C ALA A 200 -21.58 4.39 -16.35
N GLU A 201 -22.57 3.55 -16.65
CA GLU A 201 -22.39 2.10 -16.80
C GLU A 201 -21.39 1.77 -17.92
N LYS A 202 -21.53 2.42 -19.09
CA LYS A 202 -20.60 2.24 -20.22
C LYS A 202 -19.16 2.63 -19.87
N VAL A 203 -18.98 3.75 -19.14
CA VAL A 203 -17.66 4.17 -18.65
C VAL A 203 -17.14 3.16 -17.63
N GLN A 204 -17.97 2.72 -16.69
CA GLN A 204 -17.59 1.77 -15.66
C GLN A 204 -17.12 0.44 -16.25
N ASP A 205 -17.82 -0.12 -17.25
CA ASP A 205 -17.45 -1.39 -17.87
C ASP A 205 -16.07 -1.35 -18.56
N LYS A 206 -15.78 -0.23 -19.23
CA LYS A 206 -14.48 0.01 -19.87
C LYS A 206 -13.34 -0.01 -18.84
N TYR A 207 -13.48 0.78 -17.77
CA TYR A 207 -12.44 0.89 -16.74
C TYR A 207 -12.34 -0.36 -15.87
N ARG A 208 -13.46 -1.02 -15.57
CA ARG A 208 -13.50 -2.25 -14.75
C ARG A 208 -12.69 -3.38 -15.37
N SER A 209 -12.73 -3.52 -16.69
CA SER A 209 -11.94 -4.52 -17.40
C SER A 209 -10.44 -4.22 -17.32
N GLN A 210 -10.06 -2.95 -17.44
CA GLN A 210 -8.68 -2.51 -17.28
C GLN A 210 -8.18 -2.70 -15.84
N LEU A 211 -8.96 -2.29 -14.83
CA LEU A 211 -8.63 -2.46 -13.41
C LEU A 211 -8.46 -3.94 -13.03
N ARG A 212 -9.33 -4.84 -13.52
CA ARG A 212 -9.17 -6.28 -13.31
C ARG A 212 -7.85 -6.81 -13.90
N SER A 213 -7.47 -6.32 -15.09
CA SER A 213 -6.20 -6.69 -15.71
C SER A 213 -5.02 -6.21 -14.88
N MET A 214 -5.06 -4.96 -14.41
CA MET A 214 -4.01 -4.37 -13.57
C MET A 214 -3.88 -5.06 -12.21
N ASN A 215 -5.00 -5.37 -11.56
CA ASN A 215 -4.98 -6.08 -10.28
C ASN A 215 -4.38 -7.48 -10.39
N ARG A 216 -4.66 -8.22 -11.48
CA ARG A 216 -3.95 -9.48 -11.77
C ARG A 216 -2.45 -9.25 -11.95
N ASN A 217 -2.06 -8.17 -12.62
CA ASN A 217 -0.64 -7.85 -12.81
C ASN A 217 0.07 -7.53 -11.49
N ILE A 218 -0.55 -6.71 -10.63
CA ILE A 218 -0.05 -6.40 -9.28
C ILE A 218 0.09 -7.68 -8.47
N GLY A 219 -0.91 -8.56 -8.49
CA GLY A 219 -0.85 -9.86 -7.81
C GLY A 219 0.33 -10.72 -8.29
N ARG A 220 0.58 -10.81 -9.61
CA ARG A 220 1.74 -11.52 -10.16
C ARG A 220 3.08 -10.91 -9.71
N LEU A 221 3.18 -9.59 -9.71
CA LEU A 221 4.40 -8.89 -9.27
C LEU A 221 4.64 -9.08 -7.76
N HIS A 222 3.59 -9.04 -6.94
CA HIS A 222 3.67 -9.35 -5.51
C HIS A 222 4.17 -10.78 -5.27
N MET A 223 3.56 -11.77 -5.94
CA MET A 223 4.02 -13.16 -5.84
C MET A 223 5.47 -13.32 -6.26
N ARG A 224 5.92 -12.59 -7.29
CA ARG A 224 7.31 -12.60 -7.73
C ARG A 224 8.26 -11.99 -6.68
N LEU A 225 7.88 -10.90 -6.02
CA LEU A 225 8.67 -10.33 -4.92
C LEU A 225 8.84 -11.33 -3.78
N VAL A 226 7.74 -11.95 -3.35
CA VAL A 226 7.76 -12.96 -2.28
C VAL A 226 8.62 -14.17 -2.68
N SER A 227 8.52 -14.62 -3.93
CA SER A 227 9.32 -15.75 -4.43
C SER A 227 10.81 -15.42 -4.45
N LEU A 228 11.20 -14.23 -4.93
CA LEU A 228 12.60 -13.78 -4.91
C LEU A 228 13.16 -13.70 -3.50
N GLU A 229 12.39 -13.21 -2.53
CA GLU A 229 12.82 -13.17 -1.14
C GLU A 229 12.97 -14.59 -0.55
N ALA A 230 12.05 -15.49 -0.87
CA ALA A 230 12.15 -16.89 -0.45
C ALA A 230 13.38 -17.59 -1.06
N ASP A 231 13.61 -17.41 -2.36
CA ASP A 231 14.75 -17.97 -3.07
C ASP A 231 16.09 -17.43 -2.53
N LYS A 232 16.17 -16.13 -2.26
CA LYS A 232 17.30 -15.48 -1.57
C LYS A 232 17.61 -16.15 -0.24
N LEU A 233 16.58 -16.37 0.59
CA LEU A 233 16.75 -17.04 1.89
C LEU A 233 17.23 -18.49 1.71
N VAL A 234 16.66 -19.24 0.77
CA VAL A 234 17.07 -20.63 0.49
C VAL A 234 18.53 -20.70 0.01
N GLU A 235 18.98 -19.76 -0.81
CA GLU A 235 20.39 -19.72 -1.24
C GLU A 235 21.34 -19.38 -0.09
N ILE A 236 20.98 -18.42 0.77
CA ILE A 236 21.74 -18.14 1.99
C ILE A 236 21.81 -19.40 2.87
N GLU A 237 20.69 -20.11 3.04
CA GLU A 237 20.64 -21.34 3.86
C GLU A 237 21.59 -22.43 3.34
N LYS A 238 21.83 -22.51 2.02
CA LYS A 238 22.81 -23.46 1.44
C LYS A 238 24.26 -23.14 1.79
N VAL A 239 24.58 -21.89 2.11
CA VAL A 239 25.93 -21.46 2.52
C VAL A 239 26.19 -21.77 4.00
N LEU A 240 25.13 -21.90 4.81
CA LEU A 240 25.22 -22.12 6.24
C LEU A 240 25.42 -23.61 6.60
N THR A 241 26.12 -23.86 7.71
CA THR A 241 26.19 -25.21 8.28
C THR A 241 24.89 -25.59 8.99
N LYS A 242 24.69 -26.89 9.24
CA LYS A 242 23.50 -27.40 9.96
C LYS A 242 23.38 -26.80 11.37
N GLU A 243 24.49 -26.60 12.04
CA GLU A 243 24.57 -26.00 13.37
C GLU A 243 24.17 -24.52 13.31
N GLN A 244 24.68 -23.76 12.33
CA GLN A 244 24.31 -22.37 12.10
C GLN A 244 22.82 -22.21 11.77
N LEU A 245 22.25 -23.10 10.95
CA LEU A 245 20.81 -23.13 10.66
C LEU A 245 19.97 -23.40 11.92
N THR A 246 20.44 -24.29 12.79
CA THR A 246 19.76 -24.57 14.07
C THR A 246 19.80 -23.35 14.99
N GLN A 247 20.95 -22.67 15.10
CA GLN A 247 21.08 -21.42 15.83
C GLN A 247 20.17 -20.33 15.25
N LEU A 248 20.08 -20.20 13.92
CA LEU A 248 19.21 -19.24 13.27
C LEU A 248 17.73 -19.49 13.60
N ARG A 249 17.29 -20.75 13.62
CA ARG A 249 15.91 -21.12 14.02
C ARG A 249 15.64 -20.79 15.49
N MET A 250 16.59 -21.09 16.39
CA MET A 250 16.47 -20.74 17.80
C MET A 250 16.42 -19.23 18.01
N ASN A 251 17.26 -18.46 17.29
CA ASN A 251 17.25 -17.00 17.33
C ASN A 251 15.92 -16.41 16.85
N ARG A 252 15.27 -17.03 15.84
CA ARG A 252 13.94 -16.60 15.36
C ARG A 252 12.84 -16.91 16.37
N GLN A 253 12.89 -18.06 17.03
CA GLN A 253 11.91 -18.45 18.06
C GLN A 253 12.04 -17.64 19.35
N ASN A 254 13.27 -17.24 19.69
CA ASN A 254 13.57 -16.44 20.87
C ASN A 254 13.56 -14.94 20.60
N ALA A 255 13.37 -14.51 19.34
CA ALA A 255 13.23 -13.10 19.04
C ALA A 255 11.99 -12.57 19.77
N PRO A 256 12.11 -11.50 20.58
CA PRO A 256 10.93 -10.90 21.19
C PRO A 256 9.95 -10.58 20.06
N GLU A 257 8.67 -10.94 20.21
CA GLU A 257 7.63 -10.50 19.29
C GLU A 257 7.85 -9.01 19.07
N ALA A 258 8.09 -8.62 17.82
CA ALA A 258 8.39 -7.25 17.48
C ALA A 258 7.28 -6.42 18.12
N GLN A 259 7.60 -5.71 19.20
CA GLN A 259 6.63 -4.89 19.91
C GLN A 259 6.07 -3.98 18.84
N ASN A 260 4.78 -4.15 18.52
CA ASN A 260 4.12 -3.40 17.46
C ASN A 260 4.35 -1.93 17.77
N VAL A 261 5.32 -1.31 17.11
CA VAL A 261 5.64 0.09 17.28
C VAL A 261 4.49 0.82 16.61
N ALA A 262 3.55 1.27 17.43
CA ALA A 262 2.38 2.04 17.04
C ALA A 262 2.73 3.48 16.61
#